data_AF-A0A2D6P501-F1
#
_entry.id   AF-A0A2D6P501-F1
#
_cell.length_a   1.000
_cell.length_b   1.000
_cell.length_c   1.000
_cell.angle_alpha   90.00
_cell.angle_beta   90.00
_cell.angle_gamma   90.00
#
_symmetry.space_group_name_H-M   'P 1'
#
loop_
_entity.id
_entity.type
_entity.pdbx_description
1 polymer ?
#
loop_
_entity_poly.entity_id
_entity_poly.type
_entity_poly.pdbx_seq_one_letter_code
_entity_poly.pdbx_strand_id
1 'polypeptide(L)'
;MFNFFERITKKVSERNLRLGLTSEILIILVLGSMFSIELVKYGYFILLGAMLLIFHALNVVLFNWYKNSKTNFRTIFYGIFGFELLIFFIGIQTPQVPLKIYILIAAILIGLPSVRDMFK
;
A
#
# COMPACT_ATOMS: atom_id res chain seq x y z
N MET A 1 12.17 0.74 15.71
CA MET A 1 11.36 0.57 14.47
C MET A 1 12.22 0.54 13.22
N PHE A 2 13.16 1.48 13.02
CA PHE A 2 14.05 1.54 11.83
C PHE A 2 14.91 0.27 11.63
N ASN A 3 15.53 -0.23 12.71
CA ASN A 3 16.37 -1.45 12.66
C ASN A 3 15.62 -2.74 12.30
N PHE A 4 14.29 -2.76 12.45
CA PHE A 4 13.47 -3.95 12.16
C PHE A 4 13.14 -4.02 10.67
N PHE A 5 12.64 -2.92 10.09
CA PHE A 5 12.38 -2.83 8.65
C PHE A 5 13.65 -3.04 7.83
N GLU A 6 14.76 -2.42 8.23
CA GLU A 6 16.03 -2.58 7.52
C GLU A 6 16.61 -4.00 7.61
N ARG A 7 16.36 -4.71 8.72
CA ARG A 7 16.72 -6.13 8.87
C ARG A 7 15.86 -7.04 7.99
N ILE A 8 14.57 -6.73 7.87
CA ILE A 8 13.64 -7.53 7.08
C ILE A 8 13.86 -7.32 5.59
N THR A 9 14.04 -6.08 5.13
CA THR A 9 14.27 -5.80 3.71
C THR A 9 15.58 -6.37 3.21
N LYS A 10 16.60 -6.52 4.06
CA LYS A 10 17.85 -7.23 3.72
C LYS A 10 17.70 -8.75 3.58
N LYS A 11 16.64 -9.35 4.15
CA LYS A 11 16.39 -10.79 4.12
C LYS A 11 15.51 -11.22 2.96
N VAL A 12 14.66 -10.33 2.46
CA VAL A 12 13.70 -10.63 1.38
C VAL A 12 14.34 -10.36 0.02
N SER A 13 14.31 -11.36 -0.86
CA SER A 13 14.79 -11.18 -2.24
C SER A 13 13.96 -10.13 -2.99
N GLU A 14 14.57 -9.37 -3.89
CA GLU A 14 13.88 -8.32 -4.65
C GLU A 14 12.62 -8.84 -5.36
N ARG A 15 12.70 -10.03 -5.94
CA ARG A 15 11.55 -10.72 -6.55
C ARG A 15 10.43 -10.92 -5.55
N ASN A 16 10.72 -11.45 -4.37
CA ASN A 16 9.71 -11.74 -3.35
C ASN A 16 9.15 -10.46 -2.72
N LEU A 17 9.94 -9.39 -2.65
CA LEU A 17 9.45 -8.07 -2.25
C LEU A 17 8.42 -7.53 -3.27
N ARG A 18 8.73 -7.60 -4.58
CA ARG A 18 7.79 -7.20 -5.64
C ARG A 18 6.50 -8.01 -5.62
N LEU A 19 6.59 -9.32 -5.38
CA LEU A 19 5.41 -10.19 -5.22
C LEU A 19 4.60 -9.82 -3.97
N GLY A 20 5.26 -9.53 -2.85
CA GLY A 20 4.61 -9.07 -1.61
C GLY A 20 3.83 -7.77 -1.81
N LEU A 21 4.45 -6.76 -2.46
CA LEU A 21 3.79 -5.50 -2.78
C LEU A 21 2.60 -5.69 -3.73
N THR A 22 2.74 -6.57 -4.71
CA THR A 22 1.63 -6.89 -5.64
C THR A 22 0.47 -7.57 -4.91
N SER A 23 0.77 -8.52 -4.02
CA SER A 23 -0.21 -9.16 -3.15
C SER A 23 -0.95 -8.14 -2.29
N GLU A 24 -0.22 -7.24 -1.64
CA GLU A 24 -0.79 -6.20 -0.78
C GLU A 24 -1.75 -5.28 -1.55
N ILE A 25 -1.35 -4.79 -2.73
CA ILE A 25 -2.20 -3.95 -3.59
C ILE A 25 -3.49 -4.69 -3.96
N LEU A 26 -3.38 -5.96 -4.38
CA LEU A 26 -4.55 -6.75 -4.76
C LEU A 26 -5.49 -7.01 -3.57
N ILE A 27 -4.94 -7.30 -2.40
CA ILE A 27 -5.74 -7.50 -1.17
C ILE A 27 -6.50 -6.22 -0.84
N ILE A 28 -5.82 -5.08 -0.77
CA ILE A 28 -6.42 -3.79 -0.43
C ILE A 28 -7.52 -3.40 -1.44
N LEU A 29 -7.24 -3.59 -2.73
CA LEU A 29 -8.21 -3.33 -3.80
C LEU A 29 -9.47 -4.20 -3.63
N VAL A 30 -9.30 -5.50 -3.42
CA VAL A 30 -10.42 -6.44 -3.25
C VAL A 30 -11.21 -6.10 -1.98
N LEU A 31 -10.53 -5.80 -0.87
CA LEU A 31 -11.19 -5.39 0.38
C LEU A 31 -12.03 -4.13 0.16
N GLY A 32 -11.49 -3.10 -0.50
CA GLY A 32 -12.26 -1.90 -0.83
C GLY A 32 -13.50 -2.22 -1.65
N SER A 33 -13.35 -3.12 -2.63
CA SER A 33 -14.46 -3.59 -3.48
C SER A 33 -15.51 -4.41 -2.73
N MET A 34 -15.13 -5.13 -1.66
CA MET A 34 -16.09 -5.90 -0.85
C MET A 34 -16.99 -5.01 0.01
N PHE A 35 -16.46 -3.90 0.51
CA PHE A 35 -17.20 -2.94 1.36
C PHE A 35 -17.67 -1.70 0.58
N SER A 36 -17.78 -1.82 -0.75
CA SER A 36 -18.09 -0.68 -1.62
C SER A 36 -19.42 -0.02 -1.27
N ILE A 37 -20.46 -0.80 -0.95
CA ILE A 37 -21.81 -0.31 -0.70
C ILE A 37 -21.84 0.55 0.57
N GLU A 38 -21.17 0.09 1.62
CA GLU A 38 -21.13 0.74 2.92
C GLU A 38 -20.21 1.96 2.93
N LEU A 39 -19.11 1.91 2.18
CA LEU A 39 -18.03 2.90 2.24
C LEU A 39 -18.10 3.96 1.14
N VAL A 40 -18.86 3.76 0.06
CA VAL A 40 -18.94 4.74 -1.05
C VAL A 40 -19.35 6.14 -0.57
N LYS A 41 -20.24 6.24 0.43
CA LYS A 41 -20.66 7.50 1.05
C LYS A 41 -19.52 8.27 1.73
N TYR A 42 -18.47 7.56 2.16
CA TYR A 42 -17.25 8.16 2.72
C TYR A 42 -16.13 8.32 1.70
N GLY A 43 -16.36 7.93 0.44
CA GLY A 43 -15.34 7.89 -0.61
C GLY A 43 -14.59 9.21 -0.77
N TYR A 44 -15.30 10.35 -0.75
CA TYR A 44 -14.68 11.67 -0.85
C TYR A 44 -13.72 11.97 0.30
N PHE A 45 -14.04 11.56 1.53
CA PHE A 45 -13.16 11.74 2.69
C PHE A 45 -11.93 10.83 2.62
N ILE A 46 -12.11 9.60 2.16
CA ILE A 46 -11.00 8.65 1.96
C ILE A 46 -10.06 9.20 0.87
N LEU A 47 -10.61 9.66 -0.26
CA LEU A 47 -9.84 10.26 -1.35
C LEU A 47 -9.10 11.51 -0.88
N LEU A 48 -9.78 12.42 -0.16
CA LEU A 48 -9.16 13.62 0.39
C LEU A 48 -8.01 13.27 1.34
N GLY A 49 -8.21 12.32 2.26
CA GLY A 49 -7.17 11.85 3.17
C GLY A 49 -5.98 11.23 2.44
N ALA A 50 -6.24 10.37 1.45
CA ALA A 50 -5.21 9.77 0.60
C ALA A 50 -4.38 10.84 -0.12
N MET A 51 -5.05 11.81 -0.76
CA MET A 51 -4.40 12.91 -1.47
C MET A 51 -3.56 13.76 -0.53
N LEU A 52 -4.09 14.18 0.62
CA LEU A 52 -3.34 14.99 1.59
C LEU A 52 -2.05 14.30 2.05
N LEU A 53 -2.10 13.00 2.32
CA LEU A 53 -0.94 12.22 2.72
C LEU A 53 0.09 12.09 1.60
N ILE A 54 -0.35 11.76 0.38
CA ILE A 54 0.52 11.64 -0.80
C ILE A 54 1.17 12.99 -1.12
N PHE A 55 0.40 14.07 -1.18
CA PHE A 55 0.92 15.41 -1.45
C PHE A 55 1.88 15.88 -0.37
N HIS A 56 1.58 15.63 0.90
CA HIS A 56 2.49 15.93 2.01
C HIS A 56 3.82 15.18 1.84
N ALA A 57 3.77 13.87 1.59
CA ALA A 57 4.96 13.05 1.41
C ALA A 57 5.79 13.51 0.20
N LEU A 58 5.15 13.75 -0.95
CA LEU A 58 5.80 14.24 -2.16
C LEU A 58 6.45 15.61 -1.95
N ASN A 59 5.75 16.55 -1.32
CA ASN A 59 6.28 17.89 -1.06
C ASN A 59 7.54 17.82 -0.18
N VAL A 60 7.49 17.07 0.92
CA VAL A 60 8.66 16.90 1.80
C VAL A 60 9.81 16.19 1.09
N VAL A 61 9.54 15.15 0.29
CA VAL A 61 10.56 14.45 -0.50
C VAL A 61 11.22 15.40 -1.50
N LEU A 62 10.44 16.15 -2.26
CA LEU A 62 10.93 17.09 -3.28
C LEU A 62 11.73 18.23 -2.63
N PHE A 63 11.25 18.78 -1.52
CA PHE A 63 11.94 19.81 -0.78
C PHE A 63 13.28 19.32 -0.22
N ASN A 64 13.30 18.12 0.34
CA ASN A 64 14.53 17.52 0.84
C ASN A 64 15.52 17.19 -0.28
N TRP A 65 15.02 16.69 -1.42
CA TRP A 65 15.83 16.49 -2.62
C TRP A 65 16.45 17.81 -3.09
N TYR A 66 15.66 18.88 -3.20
CA TYR A 66 16.15 20.22 -3.53
C TYR A 66 17.22 20.73 -2.55
N LYS A 67 17.06 20.47 -1.25
CA LYS A 67 18.01 20.85 -0.20
C LYS A 67 19.18 19.87 -0.01
N ASN A 68 19.28 18.81 -0.82
CA ASN A 68 20.23 17.71 -0.61
C ASN A 68 20.20 17.14 0.83
N SER A 69 19.03 17.11 1.47
CA SER A 69 18.82 16.57 2.81
C SER A 69 18.18 15.19 2.76
N LYS A 70 18.36 14.41 3.84
CA LYS A 70 17.76 13.08 3.96
C LYS A 70 16.27 13.19 4.27
N THR A 71 15.46 12.39 3.58
CA THR A 71 14.03 12.25 3.91
C THR A 71 13.84 11.28 5.08
N ASN A 72 13.01 11.67 6.05
CA ASN A 72 12.67 10.83 7.19
C ASN A 72 11.76 9.67 6.76
N PHE A 73 11.98 8.50 7.34
CA PHE A 73 11.12 7.32 7.15
C PHE A 73 9.65 7.60 7.44
N ARG A 74 9.33 8.44 8.42
CA ARG A 74 7.93 8.81 8.74
C ARG A 74 7.22 9.44 7.53
N THR A 75 7.92 10.27 6.77
CA THR A 75 7.40 10.88 5.54
C THR A 75 7.10 9.83 4.47
N ILE A 76 8.02 8.87 4.30
CA ILE A 76 7.84 7.76 3.36
C ILE A 76 6.64 6.91 3.79
N PHE A 77 6.51 6.62 5.08
CA PHE A 77 5.37 5.89 5.64
C PHE A 77 4.03 6.59 5.38
N TYR A 78 3.95 7.92 5.55
CA TYR A 78 2.74 8.68 5.20
C TYR A 78 2.40 8.57 3.71
N GLY A 79 3.40 8.58 2.83
CA GLY A 79 3.20 8.38 1.40
C GLY A 79 2.66 6.99 1.06
N ILE A 80 3.24 5.94 1.67
CA ILE A 80 2.78 4.55 1.50
C ILE A 80 1.34 4.41 2.00
N PHE A 81 1.04 4.89 3.21
CA PHE A 81 -0.31 4.82 3.78
C PHE A 81 -1.34 5.59 2.93
N GLY A 82 -0.96 6.76 2.40
CA GLY A 82 -1.80 7.51 1.47
C GLY A 82 -2.05 6.74 0.17
N PHE A 83 -1.06 6.04 -0.35
CA PHE A 83 -1.19 5.19 -1.54
C PHE A 83 -2.09 3.96 -1.30
N GLU A 84 -1.97 3.32 -0.14
CA GLU A 84 -2.87 2.24 0.28
C GLU A 84 -4.33 2.72 0.36
N LEU A 85 -4.58 3.89 0.97
CA LEU A 85 -5.91 4.49 1.01
C LEU A 85 -6.44 4.82 -0.39
N LEU A 86 -5.57 5.23 -1.31
CA LEU A 86 -5.96 5.48 -2.70
C LEU A 86 -6.38 4.18 -3.41
N ILE A 87 -5.61 3.10 -3.25
CA ILE A 87 -5.97 1.78 -3.80
C ILE A 87 -7.28 1.28 -3.20
N PHE A 88 -7.44 1.45 -1.89
CA PHE A 88 -8.67 1.07 -1.19
C PHE A 88 -9.87 1.86 -1.72
N PHE A 89 -9.70 3.16 -1.95
CA PHE A 89 -10.72 4.01 -2.59
C PHE A 89 -11.09 3.52 -3.99
N ILE A 90 -10.10 3.18 -4.82
CA ILE A 90 -10.35 2.59 -6.16
C ILE A 90 -11.15 1.29 -6.02
N GLY A 91 -10.83 0.46 -5.02
CA GLY A 91 -11.61 -0.72 -4.66
C GLY A 91 -13.07 -0.39 -4.37
N ILE A 92 -13.31 0.60 -3.49
CA ILE A 92 -14.67 1.07 -3.15
C ILE A 92 -15.44 1.51 -4.40
N GLN A 93 -14.79 2.20 -5.34
CA GLN A 93 -15.43 2.66 -6.58
C GLN A 93 -15.66 1.53 -7.61
N THR A 94 -15.14 0.32 -7.37
CA THR A 94 -15.27 -0.84 -8.26
C THR A 94 -16.10 -1.95 -7.59
N PRO A 95 -17.41 -1.75 -7.37
CA PRO A 95 -18.26 -2.72 -6.68
C PRO A 95 -18.42 -4.06 -7.43
N GLN A 96 -18.12 -4.10 -8.72
CA GLN A 96 -18.26 -5.30 -9.57
C GLN A 96 -16.92 -5.87 -10.03
N VAL A 97 -15.88 -5.88 -9.17
CA VAL A 97 -14.69 -6.68 -9.49
C VAL A 97 -15.13 -8.14 -9.68
N PRO A 98 -15.02 -8.73 -10.89
CA PRO A 98 -15.39 -10.12 -11.10
C PRO A 98 -14.42 -11.02 -10.34
N LEU A 99 -14.92 -12.17 -9.85
CA LEU A 99 -14.07 -13.19 -9.21
C LEU A 99 -13.28 -12.69 -7.98
N LYS A 100 -13.80 -11.69 -7.22
CA LYS A 100 -13.11 -11.08 -6.06
C LYS A 100 -12.46 -12.08 -5.11
N ILE A 101 -13.18 -13.14 -4.78
CA ILE A 101 -12.70 -14.16 -3.84
C ILE A 101 -11.51 -14.93 -4.40
N TYR A 102 -11.49 -15.19 -5.71
CA TYR A 102 -10.37 -15.84 -6.39
C TYR A 102 -9.17 -14.89 -6.51
N ILE A 103 -9.41 -13.60 -6.76
CA ILE A 103 -8.36 -12.58 -6.75
C ILE A 103 -7.74 -12.47 -5.35
N LEU A 104 -8.56 -12.51 -4.29
CA LEU A 104 -8.08 -12.49 -2.91
C LEU A 104 -7.21 -13.72 -2.59
N ILE A 105 -7.68 -14.91 -2.96
CA ILE A 105 -6.91 -16.16 -2.79
C ILE A 105 -5.59 -16.08 -3.57
N ALA A 106 -5.64 -15.67 -4.83
CA ALA A 106 -4.44 -15.52 -5.66
C ALA A 106 -3.46 -14.50 -5.07
N ALA A 107 -3.96 -13.37 -4.57
CA ALA A 107 -3.15 -12.35 -3.92
C ALA A 107 -2.43 -12.92 -2.69
N ILE A 108 -3.16 -13.60 -1.79
CA ILE A 108 -2.58 -14.26 -0.61
C ILE A 108 -1.49 -15.26 -1.01
N LEU A 109 -1.76 -16.11 -2.02
CA LEU A 109 -0.79 -17.10 -2.50
C LEU A 109 0.46 -16.44 -3.09
N ILE A 110 0.31 -15.35 -3.84
CA ILE A 110 1.41 -14.56 -4.40
C ILE A 110 2.26 -13.92 -3.28
N GLY A 111 1.65 -13.55 -2.15
CA GLY A 111 2.33 -12.96 -1.01
C GLY A 111 3.15 -13.94 -0.17
N LEU A 112 2.81 -15.25 -0.18
CA LEU A 112 3.46 -16.26 0.67
C LEU A 112 4.99 -16.32 0.57
N PRO A 113 5.63 -16.25 -0.62
CA PRO A 113 7.08 -16.24 -0.73
C PRO A 113 7.73 -15.04 -0.02
N SER A 114 7.07 -13.87 -0.06
CA SER A 114 7.53 -12.66 0.63
C SER A 114 7.50 -12.86 2.14
N VAL A 115 6.37 -13.33 2.66
CA VAL A 115 6.19 -13.62 4.10
C VAL A 115 7.21 -14.66 4.57
N ARG A 116 7.42 -15.74 3.80
CA ARG A 116 8.39 -16.79 4.13
C ARG A 116 9.80 -16.23 4.30
N ASP A 117 10.23 -15.32 3.43
CA ASP A 117 11.58 -14.74 3.52
C ASP A 117 11.72 -13.77 4.70
N MET A 118 10.64 -13.12 5.15
CA MET A 118 10.68 -12.25 6.34
C MET A 118 10.96 -13.04 7.64
N PHE A 119 10.57 -14.33 7.68
CA PHE A 119 10.70 -15.21 8.85
C PHE A 119 11.93 -16.13 8.83
N LYS A 120 12.70 -16.17 7.73
CA LYS A 120 14.04 -16.78 7.71
C LYS A 120 15.06 -15.84 8.35
#